data_AF-A0A971UV10-F1
#
_entry.id   AF-A0A971UV10-F1
#
_cell.length_a   1.000
_cell.length_b   1.000
_cell.length_c   1.000
_cell.angle_alpha   90.00
_cell.angle_beta   90.00
_cell.angle_gamma   90.00
#
_symmetry.space_group_name_H-M   'P 1'
#
loop_
_entity.id
_entity.type
_entity.pdbx_description
1 polymer ?
#
loop_
_entity_poly.entity_id
_entity_poly.type
_entity_poly.pdbx_seq_one_letter_code
_entity_poly.pdbx_strand_id
1 'polypeptide(L)'
;HAVDIFLKYGISGPFRDISVEQLKPHLRSEQWARDTRQFIESLNNLTMCIYTCRGKALSGKGTDRRSISAAVEAVNNNIRNIKDIDEDIQLKPLVPLMEKIEKRLEIFDRNDNLNVGIAAVKWAMENNLIQQAYTALDETIKTYVCEKYGYDSSNVDHREKIVNKALKIKAQDKREEEWEVEKEYWEQVKELVGKLDKELANLSENIGKFRNDINHFGFSKDATRYTKLQSSINDFFKEFLAYIDADRQ
;
A
#
# COMPACT_ATOMS: atom_id res chain seq x y z
N HIS A 1 -8.66 -19.55 15.52
CA HIS A 1 -8.02 -18.41 16.23
C HIS A 1 -6.99 -17.68 15.37
N ALA A 2 -5.84 -18.28 15.01
CA ALA A 2 -4.80 -17.57 14.22
C ALA A 2 -5.25 -17.18 12.80
N VAL A 3 -6.04 -18.04 12.14
CA VAL A 3 -6.68 -17.74 10.85
C VAL A 3 -7.67 -16.58 10.96
N ASP A 4 -8.46 -16.53 12.03
CA ASP A 4 -9.45 -15.46 12.24
C ASP A 4 -8.76 -14.12 12.47
N ILE A 5 -7.61 -14.12 13.16
CA ILE A 5 -6.75 -12.95 13.33
C ILE A 5 -6.28 -12.41 11.98
N PHE A 6 -5.81 -13.29 11.07
CA PHE A 6 -5.44 -12.87 9.73
C PHE A 6 -6.66 -12.32 8.96
N LEU A 7 -7.78 -13.05 8.94
CA LEU A 7 -8.95 -12.64 8.17
C LEU A 7 -9.56 -11.32 8.65
N LYS A 8 -9.44 -11.01 9.94
CA LYS A 8 -10.00 -9.79 10.53
C LYS A 8 -9.03 -8.61 10.57
N TYR A 9 -7.73 -8.86 10.78
CA TYR A 9 -6.74 -7.80 11.04
C TYR A 9 -5.55 -7.84 10.08
N GLY A 10 -5.50 -8.80 9.16
CA GLY A 10 -4.41 -8.94 8.20
C GLY A 10 -3.08 -9.33 8.85
N ILE A 11 -3.11 -9.83 10.09
CA ILE A 11 -1.92 -10.25 10.83
C ILE A 11 -1.64 -11.71 10.52
N SER A 12 -0.60 -11.97 9.72
CA SER A 12 -0.21 -13.33 9.30
C SER A 12 0.78 -14.02 10.24
N GLY A 13 1.50 -13.29 11.09
CA GLY A 13 2.58 -13.84 11.92
C GLY A 13 2.18 -15.07 12.75
N PRO A 14 1.14 -14.97 13.60
CA PRO A 14 0.67 -16.12 14.39
C PRO A 14 0.21 -17.30 13.53
N PHE A 15 -0.44 -17.02 12.38
CA PHE A 15 -0.86 -18.06 11.43
C PHE A 15 0.37 -18.76 10.85
N ARG A 16 1.38 -17.99 10.42
CA ARG A 16 2.64 -18.50 9.91
C ARG A 16 3.35 -19.39 10.91
N ASP A 17 3.53 -18.92 12.14
CA ASP A 17 4.35 -19.63 13.13
C ASP A 17 3.70 -20.99 13.47
N ILE A 18 2.39 -21.02 13.71
CA ILE A 18 1.66 -22.27 13.99
C ILE A 18 1.73 -23.23 12.80
N SER A 19 1.46 -22.73 11.59
CA SER A 19 1.45 -23.59 10.40
C SER A 19 2.84 -24.12 10.07
N VAL A 20 3.90 -23.32 10.22
CA VAL A 20 5.28 -23.80 10.00
C VAL A 20 5.65 -24.90 11.00
N GLU A 21 5.29 -24.76 12.28
CA GLU A 21 5.53 -25.81 13.29
C GLU A 21 4.80 -27.12 12.93
N GLN A 22 3.54 -27.04 12.49
CA GLN A 22 2.75 -28.21 12.09
C GLN A 22 3.30 -28.90 10.83
N LEU A 23 3.85 -28.13 9.90
CA LEU A 23 4.40 -28.68 8.65
C LEU A 23 5.78 -29.34 8.84
N LYS A 24 6.54 -28.98 9.89
CA LYS A 24 7.93 -29.44 10.11
C LYS A 24 8.15 -30.94 9.91
N PRO A 25 7.31 -31.86 10.44
CA PRO A 25 7.50 -33.30 10.26
C PRO A 25 7.48 -33.75 8.79
N HIS A 26 6.74 -33.04 7.94
CA HIS A 26 6.45 -33.40 6.55
C HIS A 26 7.37 -32.71 5.53
N LEU A 27 8.06 -31.62 5.91
CA LEU A 27 8.85 -30.80 4.98
C LEU A 27 9.95 -31.56 4.23
N ARG A 28 10.52 -32.61 4.82
CA ARG A 28 11.62 -33.39 4.22
C ARG A 28 11.14 -34.30 3.11
N SER A 29 10.00 -34.96 3.30
CA SER A 29 9.49 -36.02 2.42
C SER A 29 8.40 -35.54 1.48
N GLU A 30 7.58 -34.57 1.90
CA GLU A 30 6.30 -34.32 1.27
C GLU A 30 6.26 -32.97 0.55
N GLN A 31 5.86 -33.01 -0.72
CA GLN A 31 5.84 -31.83 -1.59
C GLN A 31 4.73 -30.85 -1.19
N TRP A 32 3.52 -31.35 -0.90
CA TRP A 32 2.40 -30.53 -0.43
C TRP A 32 2.77 -29.70 0.81
N ALA A 33 3.60 -30.24 1.71
CA ALA A 33 4.01 -29.54 2.92
C ALA A 33 4.98 -28.37 2.60
N ARG A 34 5.87 -28.56 1.62
CA ARG A 34 6.76 -27.51 1.12
C ARG A 34 6.00 -26.41 0.40
N ASP A 35 5.01 -26.77 -0.42
CA ASP A 35 4.20 -25.80 -1.17
C ASP A 35 3.29 -25.00 -0.23
N THR A 36 2.67 -25.68 0.73
CA THR A 36 1.88 -25.02 1.79
C THR A 36 2.74 -24.03 2.58
N ARG A 37 3.96 -24.42 2.95
CA ARG A 37 4.90 -23.52 3.62
C ARG A 37 5.24 -22.30 2.75
N GLN A 38 5.48 -22.48 1.45
CA GLN A 38 5.76 -21.36 0.53
C GLN A 38 4.58 -20.39 0.45
N PHE A 39 3.36 -20.91 0.35
CA PHE A 39 2.14 -20.10 0.39
C PHE A 39 2.06 -19.27 1.68
N ILE A 40 2.23 -19.91 2.85
CA ILE A 40 2.19 -19.22 4.15
C ILE A 40 3.26 -18.13 4.25
N GLU A 41 4.48 -18.40 3.81
CA GLU A 41 5.58 -17.42 3.79
C GLU A 41 5.27 -16.25 2.83
N SER A 42 4.71 -16.53 1.65
CA SER A 42 4.31 -15.47 0.72
C SER A 42 3.19 -14.59 1.27
N LEU A 43 2.23 -15.17 1.97
CA LEU A 43 1.17 -14.43 2.65
C LEU A 43 1.75 -13.52 3.73
N ASN A 44 2.77 -14.01 4.46
CA ASN A 44 3.48 -13.21 5.43
C ASN A 44 4.33 -12.11 4.81
N ASN A 45 4.97 -12.35 3.66
CA ASN A 45 5.70 -11.31 2.94
C ASN A 45 4.76 -10.19 2.49
N LEU A 46 3.54 -10.53 2.03
CA LEU A 46 2.52 -9.55 1.65
C LEU A 46 2.13 -8.65 2.81
N THR A 47 1.72 -9.21 3.95
CA THR A 47 1.30 -8.41 5.11
C THR A 47 2.46 -7.55 5.64
N MET A 48 3.68 -8.08 5.66
CA MET A 48 4.86 -7.32 6.06
C MET A 48 5.20 -6.20 5.08
N CYS A 49 5.02 -6.40 3.77
CA CYS A 49 5.16 -5.34 2.77
C CYS A 49 4.12 -4.23 2.99
N ILE A 50 2.88 -4.57 3.33
CA ILE A 50 1.83 -3.60 3.67
C ILE A 50 2.20 -2.84 4.95
N TYR A 51 2.61 -3.56 6.00
CA TYR A 51 2.96 -2.97 7.31
C TYR A 51 4.13 -2.00 7.20
N THR A 52 5.05 -2.25 6.27
CA THR A 52 6.23 -1.44 6.02
C THR A 52 6.10 -0.53 4.78
N CYS A 53 4.87 -0.34 4.27
CA CYS A 53 4.53 0.59 3.18
C CYS A 53 5.39 0.40 1.91
N ARG A 54 5.53 -0.84 1.44
CA ARG A 54 6.31 -1.19 0.23
C ARG A 54 5.47 -1.08 -1.04
N GLY A 55 4.94 0.12 -1.29
CA GLY A 55 4.00 0.39 -2.39
C GLY A 55 4.60 0.41 -3.80
N LYS A 56 5.91 0.60 -3.94
CA LYS A 56 6.57 0.61 -5.27
C LYS A 56 6.44 -0.76 -5.93
N ALA A 57 5.90 -0.79 -7.14
CA ALA A 57 5.84 -2.00 -7.96
C ALA A 57 7.25 -2.43 -8.38
N LEU A 58 7.54 -3.71 -8.18
CA LEU A 58 8.82 -4.34 -8.54
C LEU A 58 8.53 -5.70 -9.15
N SER A 59 9.41 -6.18 -10.01
CA SER A 59 9.32 -7.51 -10.62
C SER A 59 10.65 -8.26 -10.49
N GLY A 60 10.58 -9.58 -10.57
CA GLY A 60 11.74 -10.46 -10.50
C GLY A 60 12.00 -11.09 -9.13
N LYS A 61 13.03 -11.94 -9.06
CA LYS A 61 13.28 -12.83 -7.92
C LYS A 61 13.54 -12.05 -6.62
N GLY A 62 12.83 -12.41 -5.55
CA GLY A 62 13.01 -11.84 -4.21
C GLY A 62 12.45 -10.42 -4.02
N THR A 63 11.66 -9.93 -4.98
CA THR A 63 10.99 -8.62 -4.87
C THR A 63 9.74 -8.66 -3.99
N ASP A 64 9.18 -9.85 -3.74
CA ASP A 64 8.03 -10.12 -2.87
C ASP A 64 8.25 -9.69 -1.40
N ARG A 65 9.50 -9.43 -0.99
CA ARG A 65 9.84 -8.86 0.34
C ARG A 65 9.99 -7.35 0.35
N ARG A 66 9.87 -6.70 -0.81
CA ARG A 66 10.13 -5.26 -1.00
C ARG A 66 9.05 -4.57 -1.83
N SER A 67 8.02 -5.28 -2.26
CA SER A 67 6.91 -4.75 -3.04
C SER A 67 5.62 -5.51 -2.72
N ILE A 68 4.56 -4.75 -2.44
CA ILE A 68 3.21 -5.29 -2.27
C ILE A 68 2.77 -6.02 -3.55
N SER A 69 2.98 -5.42 -4.72
CA SER A 69 2.59 -6.02 -6.02
C SER A 69 3.22 -7.40 -6.25
N ALA A 70 4.54 -7.51 -6.07
CA ALA A 70 5.26 -8.78 -6.20
C ALA A 70 4.83 -9.80 -5.13
N ALA A 71 4.50 -9.35 -3.93
CA ALA A 71 4.02 -10.22 -2.86
C ALA A 71 2.62 -10.77 -3.16
N VAL A 72 1.71 -9.95 -3.70
CA VAL A 72 0.38 -10.40 -4.16
C VAL A 72 0.53 -11.43 -5.27
N GLU A 73 1.39 -11.17 -6.26
CA GLU A 73 1.68 -12.12 -7.33
C GLU A 73 2.21 -13.45 -6.79
N ALA A 74 3.15 -13.41 -5.83
CA ALA A 74 3.69 -14.61 -5.18
C ALA A 74 2.61 -15.41 -4.45
N VAL A 75 1.70 -14.74 -3.73
CA VAL A 75 0.57 -15.41 -3.04
C VAL A 75 -0.34 -16.09 -4.07
N ASN A 76 -0.76 -15.36 -5.10
CA ASN A 76 -1.67 -15.89 -6.13
C ASN A 76 -1.06 -17.09 -6.87
N ASN A 77 0.22 -17.02 -7.22
CA ASN A 77 0.93 -18.13 -7.85
C ASN A 77 1.02 -19.36 -6.93
N ASN A 78 1.29 -19.16 -5.64
CA ASN A 78 1.33 -20.26 -4.68
C ASN A 78 -0.05 -20.89 -4.45
N ILE A 79 -1.13 -20.10 -4.43
CA ILE A 79 -2.49 -20.66 -4.33
C ILE A 79 -2.83 -21.51 -5.56
N ARG A 80 -2.52 -21.03 -6.78
CA ARG A 80 -2.71 -21.81 -8.01
C ARG A 80 -1.94 -23.12 -7.96
N ASN A 81 -0.64 -23.05 -7.63
CA ASN A 81 0.22 -24.23 -7.52
C ASN A 81 -0.34 -25.28 -6.54
N ILE A 82 -0.91 -24.84 -5.41
CA ILE A 82 -1.49 -25.75 -4.43
C ILE A 82 -2.80 -26.37 -4.92
N LYS A 83 -3.65 -25.59 -5.59
CA LYS A 83 -4.93 -26.07 -6.14
C LYS A 83 -4.76 -27.08 -7.29
N ASP A 84 -3.64 -27.03 -7.99
CA ASP A 84 -3.31 -27.94 -9.10
C ASP A 84 -2.76 -29.30 -8.62
N ILE A 85 -2.51 -29.49 -7.31
CA ILE A 85 -2.01 -30.76 -6.75
C ILE A 85 -3.19 -31.73 -6.53
N ASP A 86 -3.17 -32.86 -7.23
CA ASP A 86 -4.19 -33.93 -7.22
C ASP A 86 -4.22 -34.77 -5.91
N GLU A 87 -3.37 -34.46 -4.91
CA GLU A 87 -3.29 -35.15 -3.60
C GLU A 87 -4.31 -34.60 -2.58
N ASP A 88 -5.57 -34.63 -3.00
CA ASP A 88 -6.76 -33.91 -2.53
C ASP A 88 -7.30 -34.30 -1.12
N ILE A 89 -6.47 -34.81 -0.19
CA ILE A 89 -6.92 -35.17 1.16
C ILE A 89 -6.33 -34.25 2.25
N GLN A 90 -5.03 -33.95 2.18
CA GLN A 90 -4.37 -33.16 3.24
C GLN A 90 -4.56 -31.65 3.05
N LEU A 91 -4.78 -31.18 1.82
CA LEU A 91 -4.93 -29.76 1.48
C LEU A 91 -6.39 -29.28 1.51
N LYS A 92 -7.37 -30.19 1.44
CA LYS A 92 -8.81 -29.88 1.49
C LYS A 92 -9.22 -28.92 2.61
N PRO A 93 -8.71 -29.05 3.85
CA PRO A 93 -9.05 -28.12 4.93
C PRO A 93 -8.55 -26.68 4.70
N LEU A 94 -7.53 -26.47 3.85
CA LEU A 94 -6.95 -25.16 3.55
C LEU A 94 -7.61 -24.47 2.36
N VAL A 95 -8.29 -25.21 1.47
CA VAL A 95 -8.98 -24.64 0.30
C VAL A 95 -9.96 -23.53 0.68
N PRO A 96 -10.88 -23.71 1.67
CA PRO A 96 -11.79 -22.64 2.07
C PRO A 96 -11.08 -21.39 2.63
N LEU A 97 -9.87 -21.56 3.19
CA LEU A 97 -9.06 -20.44 3.66
C LEU A 97 -8.41 -19.71 2.47
N MET A 98 -7.89 -20.44 1.50
CA MET A 98 -7.31 -19.86 0.28
C MET A 98 -8.35 -19.05 -0.49
N GLU A 99 -9.57 -19.55 -0.64
CA GLU A 99 -10.66 -18.82 -1.28
C GLU A 99 -11.00 -17.51 -0.56
N LYS A 100 -11.02 -17.53 0.78
CA LYS A 100 -11.20 -16.31 1.58
C LYS A 100 -10.04 -15.33 1.41
N ILE A 101 -8.81 -15.83 1.29
CA ILE A 101 -7.62 -15.00 1.05
C ILE A 101 -7.69 -14.38 -0.34
N GLU A 102 -7.92 -15.18 -1.38
CA GLU A 102 -8.09 -14.71 -2.77
C GLU A 102 -9.14 -13.60 -2.84
N LYS A 103 -10.31 -13.80 -2.22
CA LYS A 103 -11.36 -12.80 -2.17
C LYS A 103 -10.91 -11.48 -1.54
N ARG A 104 -10.06 -11.53 -0.51
CA ARG A 104 -9.48 -10.30 0.08
C ARG A 104 -8.44 -9.66 -0.83
N LEU A 105 -7.75 -10.44 -1.66
CA LEU A 105 -6.74 -9.95 -2.59
C LEU A 105 -7.33 -9.42 -3.90
N GLU A 106 -8.63 -9.61 -4.16
CA GLU A 106 -9.32 -9.05 -5.34
C GLU A 106 -9.16 -7.53 -5.48
N ILE A 107 -8.93 -6.80 -4.38
CA ILE A 107 -8.66 -5.36 -4.44
C ILE A 107 -7.32 -5.02 -5.11
N PHE A 108 -6.40 -5.99 -5.22
CA PHE A 108 -5.13 -5.88 -5.92
C PHE A 108 -5.24 -6.52 -7.32
N ASP A 109 -6.20 -6.05 -8.10
CA ASP A 109 -6.50 -6.56 -9.46
C ASP A 109 -5.53 -6.05 -10.54
N ARG A 110 -4.73 -5.04 -10.21
CA ARG A 110 -3.74 -4.40 -11.09
C ARG A 110 -2.40 -4.25 -10.40
N ASN A 111 -1.33 -4.20 -11.21
CA ASN A 111 0.06 -4.21 -10.74
C ASN A 111 0.82 -2.89 -10.98
N ASP A 112 0.17 -1.86 -11.52
CA ASP A 112 0.77 -0.52 -11.61
C ASP A 112 0.79 0.19 -10.25
N ASN A 113 1.70 1.17 -10.10
CA ASN A 113 1.96 1.85 -8.83
C ASN A 113 0.70 2.52 -8.25
N LEU A 114 -0.12 3.15 -9.09
CA LEU A 114 -1.31 3.86 -8.64
C LEU A 114 -2.36 2.90 -8.06
N ASN A 115 -2.72 1.85 -8.81
CA ASN A 115 -3.73 0.89 -8.34
C ASN A 115 -3.25 0.10 -7.12
N VAL A 116 -1.97 -0.28 -7.07
CA VAL A 116 -1.37 -0.91 -5.89
C VAL A 116 -1.43 0.02 -4.67
N GLY A 117 -1.20 1.32 -4.86
CA GLY A 117 -1.34 2.34 -3.82
C GLY A 117 -2.77 2.43 -3.28
N ILE A 118 -3.77 2.55 -4.17
CA ILE A 118 -5.20 2.60 -3.81
C ILE A 118 -5.61 1.34 -3.03
N ALA A 119 -5.22 0.16 -3.52
CA ALA A 119 -5.50 -1.11 -2.87
C ALA A 119 -4.84 -1.22 -1.49
N ALA A 120 -3.61 -0.73 -1.33
CA ALA A 120 -2.92 -0.70 -0.06
C ALA A 120 -3.59 0.23 0.96
N VAL A 121 -4.10 1.40 0.54
CA VAL A 121 -4.89 2.30 1.41
C VAL A 121 -6.14 1.60 1.90
N LYS A 122 -6.91 0.99 0.97
CA LYS A 122 -8.13 0.24 1.30
C LYS A 122 -7.86 -0.90 2.28
N TRP A 123 -6.84 -1.72 2.01
CA TRP A 123 -6.43 -2.80 2.91
C TRP A 123 -6.06 -2.24 4.30
N ALA A 124 -5.27 -1.17 4.35
CA ALA A 124 -4.84 -0.60 5.62
C ALA A 124 -6.04 -0.11 6.46
N MET A 125 -7.02 0.54 5.83
CA MET A 125 -8.23 0.98 6.51
C MET A 125 -9.08 -0.19 7.02
N GLU A 126 -9.33 -1.20 6.18
CA GLU A 126 -10.10 -2.40 6.56
C GLU A 126 -9.48 -3.16 7.74
N ASN A 127 -8.15 -3.09 7.89
CA ASN A 127 -7.40 -3.77 8.94
C ASN A 127 -6.98 -2.86 10.10
N ASN A 128 -7.53 -1.65 10.21
CA ASN A 128 -7.21 -0.66 11.26
C ASN A 128 -5.72 -0.23 11.32
N LEU A 129 -5.00 -0.30 10.21
CA LEU A 129 -3.60 0.13 10.07
C LEU A 129 -3.55 1.64 9.74
N ILE A 130 -4.00 2.47 10.67
CA ILE A 130 -4.25 3.91 10.44
C ILE A 130 -3.00 4.63 9.90
N GLN A 131 -1.84 4.43 10.52
CA GLN A 131 -0.59 5.08 10.09
C GLN A 131 -0.17 4.66 8.66
N GLN A 132 -0.32 3.37 8.35
CA GLN A 132 -0.03 2.82 7.02
C GLN A 132 -1.03 3.38 5.99
N ALA A 133 -2.31 3.55 6.34
CA ALA A 133 -3.31 4.12 5.45
C ALA A 133 -2.95 5.57 5.07
N TYR A 134 -2.58 6.41 6.04
CA TYR A 134 -2.10 7.77 5.78
C TYR A 134 -0.83 7.80 4.92
N THR A 135 0.13 6.95 5.24
CA THR A 135 1.40 6.89 4.49
C THR A 135 1.17 6.41 3.06
N ALA A 136 0.36 5.36 2.87
CA ALA A 136 0.01 4.86 1.54
C ALA A 136 -0.75 5.91 0.73
N LEU A 137 -1.69 6.64 1.34
CA LEU A 137 -2.49 7.64 0.63
C LEU A 137 -1.63 8.85 0.19
N ASP A 138 -0.76 9.35 1.08
CA ASP A 138 0.21 10.41 0.77
C ASP A 138 1.09 10.04 -0.44
N GLU A 139 1.65 8.82 -0.44
CA GLU A 139 2.46 8.32 -1.55
C GLU A 139 1.64 8.01 -2.82
N THR A 140 0.38 7.62 -2.67
CA THR A 140 -0.51 7.34 -3.81
C THR A 140 -0.90 8.62 -4.55
N ILE A 141 -1.17 9.72 -3.83
CA ILE A 141 -1.43 11.03 -4.46
C ILE A 141 -0.23 11.51 -5.27
N LYS A 142 0.98 11.40 -4.72
CA LYS A 142 2.21 11.74 -5.47
C LYS A 142 2.36 10.87 -6.72
N THR A 143 2.07 9.57 -6.61
CA THR A 143 2.11 8.63 -7.74
C THR A 143 1.13 9.03 -8.84
N TYR A 144 -0.11 9.36 -8.46
CA TYR A 144 -1.13 9.85 -9.38
C TYR A 144 -0.68 11.12 -10.10
N VAL A 145 -0.15 12.11 -9.38
CA VAL A 145 0.35 13.36 -9.98
C VAL A 145 1.53 13.07 -10.92
N CYS A 146 2.45 12.19 -10.54
CA CYS A 146 3.53 11.78 -11.44
C CYS A 146 2.96 11.24 -12.76
N GLU A 147 2.06 10.26 -12.70
CA GLU A 147 1.50 9.62 -13.89
C GLU A 147 0.67 10.57 -14.74
N LYS A 148 -0.17 11.41 -14.10
CA LYS A 148 -1.02 12.41 -14.79
C LYS A 148 -0.20 13.40 -15.61
N TYR A 149 0.93 13.86 -15.08
CA TYR A 149 1.75 14.91 -15.71
C TYR A 149 3.02 14.37 -16.38
N GLY A 150 3.12 13.05 -16.57
CA GLY A 150 4.20 12.42 -17.34
C GLY A 150 5.56 12.32 -16.63
N TYR A 151 5.59 12.41 -15.30
CA TYR A 151 6.79 12.15 -14.51
C TYR A 151 6.91 10.66 -14.17
N ASP A 152 8.14 10.15 -14.14
CA ASP A 152 8.41 8.80 -13.62
C ASP A 152 8.07 8.68 -12.12
N SER A 153 7.00 7.95 -11.80
CA SER A 153 6.53 7.70 -10.42
C SER A 153 7.45 6.79 -9.61
N SER A 154 8.49 6.20 -10.22
CA SER A 154 9.51 5.39 -9.56
C SER A 154 10.83 6.13 -9.29
N ASN A 155 10.98 7.35 -9.83
CA ASN A 155 12.14 8.21 -9.65
C ASN A 155 11.96 9.10 -8.40
N VAL A 156 12.95 9.10 -7.52
CA VAL A 156 12.86 9.82 -6.24
C VAL A 156 12.86 11.34 -6.42
N ASP A 157 13.62 11.88 -7.38
CA ASP A 157 13.71 13.32 -7.61
C ASP A 157 12.43 13.85 -8.25
N HIS A 158 11.85 13.12 -9.19
CA HIS A 158 10.53 13.46 -9.75
C HIS A 158 9.46 13.54 -8.65
N ARG A 159 9.44 12.57 -7.73
CA ARG A 159 8.46 12.54 -6.64
C ARG A 159 8.70 13.65 -5.62
N GLU A 160 9.93 13.80 -5.14
CA GLU A 160 10.21 14.62 -3.95
C GLU A 160 10.69 16.04 -4.29
N LYS A 161 11.44 16.21 -5.38
CA LYS A 161 11.98 17.51 -5.80
C LYS A 161 11.03 18.28 -6.70
N ILE A 162 10.19 17.58 -7.48
CA ILE A 162 9.21 18.18 -8.38
C ILE A 162 7.80 18.10 -7.79
N VAL A 163 7.21 16.90 -7.73
CA VAL A 163 5.79 16.70 -7.42
C VAL A 163 5.42 17.15 -6.01
N ASN A 164 6.15 16.68 -4.99
CA ASN A 164 5.89 17.05 -3.59
C ASN A 164 6.06 18.55 -3.36
N LYS A 165 7.06 19.17 -3.99
CA LYS A 165 7.28 20.62 -3.91
C LYS A 165 6.14 21.40 -4.55
N ALA A 166 5.74 21.02 -5.75
CA ALA A 166 4.63 21.66 -6.45
C ALA A 166 3.30 21.56 -5.69
N LEU A 167 2.99 20.38 -5.14
CA LEU A 167 1.80 20.17 -4.29
C LEU A 167 1.81 21.10 -3.07
N LYS A 168 2.91 21.15 -2.32
CA LYS A 168 3.04 22.03 -1.14
C LYS A 168 2.93 23.50 -1.48
N ILE A 169 3.63 23.95 -2.52
CA ILE A 169 3.59 25.34 -2.99
C ILE A 169 2.16 25.72 -3.38
N LYS A 170 1.51 24.88 -4.19
CA LYS A 170 0.13 25.09 -4.63
C LYS A 170 -0.83 25.13 -3.46
N ALA A 171 -0.71 24.21 -2.49
CA ALA A 171 -1.57 24.14 -1.32
C ALA A 171 -1.41 25.35 -0.39
N GLN A 172 -0.20 25.90 -0.27
CA GLN A 172 0.11 26.99 0.65
C GLN A 172 -0.03 28.39 0.01
N ASP A 173 -0.36 28.49 -1.28
CA ASP A 173 -0.39 29.76 -2.05
C ASP A 173 0.88 30.60 -1.86
N LYS A 174 2.04 29.91 -1.80
CA LYS A 174 3.32 30.58 -1.61
C LYS A 174 3.64 31.47 -2.82
N ARG A 175 4.06 32.70 -2.55
CA ARG A 175 4.60 33.60 -3.57
C ARG A 175 5.90 33.02 -4.14
N GLU A 176 6.17 33.28 -5.41
CA GLU A 176 7.32 32.70 -6.12
C GLU A 176 8.66 32.99 -5.43
N GLU A 177 8.81 34.17 -4.80
CA GLU A 177 9.99 34.52 -4.01
C GLU A 177 10.22 33.65 -2.74
N GLU A 178 9.20 32.93 -2.28
CA GLU A 178 9.25 32.06 -1.10
C GLU A 178 9.50 30.57 -1.46
N TRP A 179 9.65 30.26 -2.75
CA TRP A 179 9.79 28.88 -3.20
C TRP A 179 11.19 28.33 -2.91
N GLU A 180 11.23 27.33 -2.03
CA GLU A 180 12.45 26.56 -1.75
C GLU A 180 12.59 25.40 -2.74
N VAL A 181 13.07 25.72 -3.95
CA VAL A 181 13.23 24.78 -5.07
C VAL A 181 14.65 24.90 -5.65
N GLU A 182 15.27 23.76 -5.92
CA GLU A 182 16.61 23.72 -6.52
C GLU A 182 16.55 24.17 -7.99
N LYS A 183 17.59 24.89 -8.44
CA LYS A 183 17.60 25.54 -9.76
C LYS A 183 17.33 24.58 -10.91
N GLU A 184 17.81 23.34 -10.83
CA GLU A 184 17.62 22.33 -11.88
C GLU A 184 16.18 21.86 -12.05
N TYR A 185 15.34 21.95 -11.00
CA TYR A 185 13.93 21.55 -11.02
C TYR A 185 12.96 22.73 -11.12
N TRP A 186 13.46 23.97 -11.13
CA TRP A 186 12.66 25.18 -11.02
C TRP A 186 11.55 25.26 -12.08
N GLU A 187 11.92 25.11 -13.36
CA GLU A 187 10.96 25.19 -14.47
C GLU A 187 9.89 24.10 -14.39
N GLN A 188 10.29 22.87 -14.06
CA GLN A 188 9.35 21.74 -13.91
C GLN A 188 8.38 21.96 -12.75
N VAL A 189 8.86 22.48 -11.62
CA VAL A 189 8.01 22.80 -10.47
C VAL A 189 7.06 23.95 -10.81
N LYS A 190 7.55 25.02 -11.44
CA LYS A 190 6.75 26.18 -11.82
C LYS A 190 5.63 25.80 -12.79
N GLU A 191 5.95 25.03 -13.81
CA GLU A 191 4.97 24.49 -14.75
C GLU A 191 3.91 23.65 -14.04
N LEU A 192 4.35 22.73 -13.17
CA LEU A 192 3.43 21.84 -12.46
C LEU A 192 2.52 22.60 -11.47
N VAL A 193 3.03 23.59 -10.73
CA VAL A 193 2.21 24.46 -9.86
C VAL A 193 1.10 25.17 -10.66
N GLY A 194 1.42 25.62 -11.87
CA GLY A 194 0.45 26.26 -12.78
C GLY A 194 -0.66 25.30 -13.24
N LYS A 195 -0.34 24.02 -13.40
CA LYS A 195 -1.27 22.97 -13.88
C LYS A 195 -2.02 22.23 -12.77
N LEU A 196 -1.50 22.22 -11.55
CA LEU A 196 -2.12 21.53 -10.42
C LEU A 196 -3.42 22.20 -10.00
N ASP A 197 -4.40 21.39 -9.69
CA ASP A 197 -5.62 21.84 -9.04
C ASP A 197 -5.37 22.13 -7.54
N LYS A 198 -6.03 23.18 -7.03
CA LYS A 198 -5.89 23.62 -5.63
C LYS A 198 -6.55 22.64 -4.65
N GLU A 199 -7.65 22.00 -5.04
CA GLU A 199 -8.36 20.97 -4.27
C GLU A 199 -7.43 19.78 -4.00
N LEU A 200 -6.81 19.21 -5.04
CA LEU A 200 -5.87 18.09 -4.90
C LEU A 200 -4.67 18.47 -4.04
N ALA A 201 -4.11 19.67 -4.24
CA ALA A 201 -2.99 20.15 -3.46
C ALA A 201 -3.35 20.29 -1.97
N ASN A 202 -4.53 20.86 -1.66
CA ASN A 202 -5.02 20.98 -0.29
C ASN A 202 -5.28 19.62 0.36
N LEU A 203 -5.84 18.67 -0.40
CA LEU A 203 -6.06 17.30 0.05
C LEU A 203 -4.72 16.65 0.45
N SER A 204 -3.71 16.72 -0.43
CA SER A 204 -2.36 16.21 -0.17
C SER A 204 -1.74 16.83 1.09
N GLU A 205 -1.80 18.15 1.24
CA GLU A 205 -1.26 18.87 2.40
C GLU A 205 -1.96 18.44 3.71
N ASN A 206 -3.29 18.27 3.69
CA ASN A 206 -4.04 17.85 4.88
C ASN A 206 -3.72 16.40 5.28
N ILE A 207 -3.60 15.50 4.32
CA ILE A 207 -3.15 14.11 4.57
C ILE A 207 -1.75 14.11 5.18
N GLY A 208 -0.83 14.91 4.62
CA GLY A 208 0.54 15.07 5.13
C GLY A 208 0.58 15.57 6.57
N LYS A 209 -0.26 16.54 6.96
CA LYS A 209 -0.37 17.04 8.34
C LYS A 209 -0.79 15.94 9.33
N PHE A 210 -1.84 15.18 9.00
CA PHE A 210 -2.30 14.07 9.85
C PHE A 210 -1.25 12.95 9.95
N ARG A 211 -0.61 12.60 8.83
CA ARG A 211 0.50 11.64 8.81
C ARG A 211 1.65 12.10 9.72
N ASN A 212 2.03 13.38 9.64
CA ASN A 212 3.11 13.93 10.45
C ASN A 212 2.77 13.94 11.94
N ASP A 213 1.54 14.28 12.32
CA ASP A 213 1.10 14.21 13.73
C ASP A 213 1.25 12.79 14.31
N ILE A 214 0.86 11.76 13.54
CA ILE A 214 1.07 10.35 13.91
C ILE A 214 2.57 10.02 14.02
N ASN A 215 3.38 10.44 13.03
CA ASN A 215 4.82 10.14 13.01
C ASN A 215 5.59 10.86 14.13
N HIS A 216 5.14 12.05 14.53
CA HIS A 216 5.64 12.77 15.69
C HIS A 216 5.11 12.22 17.02
N PHE A 217 4.41 11.09 16.99
CA PHE A 217 3.93 10.38 18.18
C PHE A 217 3.06 11.24 19.11
N GLY A 218 2.34 12.21 18.53
CA GLY A 218 1.53 13.14 19.31
C GLY A 218 2.32 14.05 20.25
N PHE A 219 3.64 14.23 20.04
CA PHE A 219 4.44 15.27 20.72
C PHE A 219 4.13 16.67 20.19
N SER A 220 2.85 17.03 20.20
CA SER A 220 2.30 18.32 19.81
C SER A 220 1.36 18.82 20.91
N LYS A 221 1.11 20.14 20.96
CA LYS A 221 0.18 20.72 21.94
C LYS A 221 -1.26 20.23 21.73
N ASP A 222 -1.58 19.89 20.49
CA ASP A 222 -2.93 19.57 20.01
C ASP A 222 -2.93 18.24 19.25
N ALA A 223 -2.42 17.17 19.88
CA ALA A 223 -2.37 15.84 19.28
C ALA A 223 -3.76 15.38 18.82
N THR A 224 -3.84 14.88 17.58
CA THR A 224 -5.13 14.50 16.99
C THR A 224 -5.68 13.26 17.68
N ARG A 225 -6.95 13.30 18.07
CA ARG A 225 -7.63 12.15 18.66
C ARG A 225 -7.69 10.98 17.67
N TYR A 226 -7.53 9.75 18.15
CA TYR A 226 -7.58 8.56 17.30
C TYR A 226 -8.90 8.44 16.50
N THR A 227 -10.04 8.84 17.07
CA THR A 227 -11.33 8.83 16.38
C THR A 227 -11.38 9.81 15.21
N LYS A 228 -10.67 10.95 15.33
CA LYS A 228 -10.54 11.91 14.25
C LYS A 228 -9.59 11.40 13.17
N LEU A 229 -8.48 10.75 13.54
CA LEU A 229 -7.61 10.07 12.57
C LEU A 229 -8.38 8.99 11.77
N GLN A 230 -9.19 8.17 12.45
CA GLN A 230 -10.00 7.13 11.82
C GLN A 230 -11.08 7.68 10.88
N SER A 231 -11.79 8.73 11.26
CA SER A 231 -12.80 9.34 10.38
C SER A 231 -12.15 10.08 9.21
N SER A 232 -11.14 10.91 9.47
CA SER A 232 -10.48 11.70 8.43
C SER A 232 -9.83 10.85 7.33
N ILE A 233 -9.21 9.71 7.65
CA ILE A 233 -8.62 8.87 6.58
C ILE A 233 -9.68 8.32 5.62
N ASN A 234 -10.89 8.03 6.12
CA ASN A 234 -12.00 7.60 5.28
C ASN A 234 -12.47 8.73 4.36
N ASP A 235 -12.59 9.95 4.90
CA ASP A 235 -13.04 11.12 4.15
C ASP A 235 -12.02 11.49 3.07
N PHE A 236 -10.74 11.59 3.43
CA PHE A 236 -9.66 11.88 2.49
C PHE A 236 -9.53 10.85 1.37
N PHE A 237 -9.71 9.56 1.68
CA PHE A 237 -9.66 8.54 0.65
C PHE A 237 -10.84 8.64 -0.31
N LYS A 238 -12.05 8.92 0.19
CA LYS A 238 -13.23 9.15 -0.66
C LYS A 238 -13.07 10.38 -1.54
N GLU A 239 -12.57 11.48 -0.99
CA GLU A 239 -12.27 12.71 -1.73
C GLU A 239 -11.26 12.44 -2.85
N PHE A 240 -10.19 11.69 -2.56
CA PHE A 240 -9.21 11.30 -3.57
C PHE A 240 -9.82 10.44 -4.68
N LEU A 241 -10.63 9.43 -4.33
CA LEU A 241 -11.31 8.58 -5.30
C LEU A 241 -12.29 9.37 -6.19
N ALA A 242 -13.06 10.28 -5.60
CA ALA A 242 -13.97 11.15 -6.36
C ALA A 242 -13.19 12.06 -7.33
N TYR A 243 -12.05 12.60 -6.90
CA TYR A 243 -11.19 13.43 -7.73
C TYR A 243 -10.64 12.66 -8.95
N ILE A 244 -10.09 11.46 -8.75
CA ILE A 244 -9.54 10.65 -9.87
C ILE A 244 -10.63 10.19 -10.83
N ASP A 245 -11.85 9.93 -10.35
CA ASP A 245 -12.97 9.51 -11.18
C ASP A 245 -13.51 10.67 -12.02
N ALA A 246 -13.55 11.88 -11.45
CA ALA A 246 -13.93 13.10 -12.17
C ALA A 246 -12.91 13.49 -13.25
N ASP A 247 -11.61 13.29 -13.00
CA ASP A 247 -10.55 13.63 -13.96
C ASP A 247 -10.48 12.70 -15.17
N ARG A 248 -11.09 11.50 -15.08
CA ARG A 248 -11.14 10.51 -16.16
C ARG A 248 -12.34 10.69 -17.09
N GLN A 249 -13.28 11.59 -16.77
CA GLN A 249 -14.47 11.90 -17.56
C GLN A 249 -14.22 13.11 -18.47
#